data_AF-A0A7V9LSC4-F1
#
_entry.id   AF-A0A7V9LSC4-F1
#
_cell.length_a   1.000
_cell.length_b   1.000
_cell.length_c   1.000
_cell.angle_alpha   90.00
_cell.angle_beta   90.00
_cell.angle_gamma   90.00
#
_symmetry.space_group_name_H-M   'P 1'
#
loop_
_entity.id
_entity.type
_entity.pdbx_description
1 polymer ?
#
loop_
_entity_poly.entity_id
_entity_poly.type
_entity_poly.pdbx_seq_one_letter_code
_entity_poly.pdbx_strand_id
1 'polypeptide(L)' 'MTAAAGGRRGDSDVEVTLCPGGPMLLRGASHVVGEDGARHEVQRSVVAVCRCGSSARAPWCDGTHKLLA' A
#
# COMPACT_ATOMS: atom_id res chain seq x y z
N MET A 1 2.81 38.15 21.23
CA MET A 1 1.57 37.37 21.34
C MET A 1 1.45 36.55 20.05
N THR A 2 2.23 35.47 19.93
CA THR A 2 1.90 34.06 20.23
C THR A 2 0.94 33.43 19.21
N ALA A 3 1.51 32.54 18.36
CA ALA A 3 0.95 31.34 17.70
C ALA A 3 -0.31 31.49 16.79
N ALA A 4 -0.46 30.79 15.66
CA ALA A 4 -0.12 29.38 15.46
C ALA A 4 0.44 29.08 14.06
N ALA A 5 1.62 28.43 14.04
CA ALA A 5 2.10 27.69 12.89
C ALA A 5 1.27 26.39 12.78
N GLY A 6 0.26 26.41 11.92
CA GLY A 6 -0.44 25.21 11.48
C GLY A 6 0.47 24.39 10.57
N GLY A 7 1.40 23.63 11.16
CA GLY A 7 2.20 22.67 10.43
C GLY A 7 1.30 21.57 9.87
N ARG A 8 1.00 21.62 8.56
CA ARG A 8 0.44 20.47 7.85
C ARG A 8 1.46 19.33 8.00
N ARG A 9 1.11 18.29 8.75
CA ARG A 9 1.90 17.04 8.81
C ARG A 9 2.09 16.62 7.35
N GLY A 10 3.35 16.50 6.93
CA GLY A 10 3.71 16.35 5.52
C GLY A 10 2.92 15.23 4.86
N ASP A 11 2.07 15.61 3.91
CA ASP A 11 1.40 14.69 3.01
C ASP A 11 2.46 14.20 2.03
N SER A 12 3.17 13.13 2.41
CA SER A 12 4.07 12.44 1.49
C SER A 12 3.20 11.79 0.42
N ASP A 13 3.28 12.32 -0.81
CA ASP A 13 2.53 11.81 -1.96
C ASP A 13 2.74 10.31 -2.13
N VAL A 14 1.65 9.58 -2.30
CA VAL A 14 1.67 8.12 -2.52
C VAL A 14 1.25 7.86 -3.96
N GLU A 15 2.21 7.44 -4.78
CA GLU A 15 1.92 7.06 -6.15
C GLU A 15 1.31 5.65 -6.17
N VAL A 16 0.16 5.52 -6.83
CA VAL A 16 -0.58 4.26 -6.97
C VAL A 16 -0.61 3.86 -8.45
N THR A 17 -0.10 2.68 -8.77
CA THR A 17 -0.21 2.07 -10.11
C THR A 17 -1.02 0.78 -10.04
N LEU A 18 -2.07 0.67 -10.86
CA LEU A 18 -2.84 -0.57 -11.01
C LEU A 18 -2.29 -1.37 -12.20
N CYS A 19 -1.72 -2.53 -11.94
CA CYS A 19 -1.31 -3.45 -12.99
C CYS A 19 -2.54 -4.22 -13.52
N PRO A 20 -2.81 -4.24 -14.83
CA PRO A 20 -3.87 -5.07 -15.41
C PRO A 20 -3.70 -6.55 -15.02
N GLY A 21 -4.76 -7.19 -14.51
CA GLY A 21 -4.72 -8.57 -14.00
C GLY A 21 -3.77 -8.81 -12.81
N GLY A 22 -3.18 -7.75 -12.26
CA GLY A 22 -2.08 -7.83 -11.32
C GLY A 22 -2.28 -6.99 -10.05
N PRO A 23 -1.21 -6.82 -9.27
CA PRO A 23 -1.26 -6.10 -8.01
C PRO A 23 -1.45 -4.59 -8.18
N MET A 24 -1.69 -3.92 -7.06
CA MET A 24 -1.53 -2.47 -6.93
C MET A 24 -0.12 -2.17 -6.43
N LEU A 25 0.65 -1.39 -7.17
CA LEU A 25 1.94 -0.90 -6.71
C LEU A 25 1.75 0.42 -5.97
N LEU A 26 2.29 0.51 -4.76
CA LEU A 26 2.29 1.72 -3.94
C LEU A 26 3.73 2.19 -3.78
N ARG A 27 4.04 3.43 -4.19
CA ARG A 27 5.33 4.09 -3.93
C ARG A 27 5.15 5.16 -2.86
N GLY A 28 6.09 5.23 -1.92
CA GLY A 28 6.04 6.23 -0.84
C GLY A 28 5.06 5.92 0.30
N ALA A 29 4.37 4.78 0.25
CA ALA A 29 3.50 4.34 1.35
C ALA A 29 4.33 4.02 2.61
N SER A 30 3.86 4.49 3.77
CA SER A 30 4.44 4.13 5.08
C SER A 30 3.79 2.89 5.68
N HIS A 31 2.53 2.63 5.36
CA HIS A 31 1.79 1.47 5.86
C HIS A 31 0.61 1.14 4.94
N VAL A 32 0.11 -0.07 5.05
CA VAL A 32 -1.13 -0.55 4.42
C VAL A 32 -2.02 -1.11 5.51
N VAL A 33 -3.31 -0.78 5.48
CA VAL A 33 -4.31 -1.40 6.36
C VAL A 33 -4.96 -2.54 5.61
N GLY A 34 -4.89 -3.75 6.17
CA GLY A 34 -5.51 -4.95 5.64
C GLY A 34 -7.03 -4.95 5.81
N GLU A 35 -7.70 -5.91 5.15
CA GLU A 35 -9.16 -6.10 5.27
C GLU A 35 -9.57 -6.49 6.71
N ASP A 36 -8.68 -7.17 7.43
CA ASP A 36 -8.81 -7.51 8.84
C ASP A 36 -8.59 -6.31 9.79
N GLY A 37 -8.32 -5.13 9.24
CA GLY A 37 -7.98 -3.91 10.00
C GLY A 37 -6.55 -3.91 10.52
N ALA A 38 -5.73 -4.92 10.24
CA ALA A 38 -4.35 -4.97 10.69
C ALA A 38 -3.50 -3.92 9.93
N ARG A 39 -2.61 -3.25 10.66
CA ARG A 39 -1.65 -2.29 10.08
C ARG A 39 -0.36 -3.00 9.72
N HIS A 40 0.04 -2.91 8.45
CA HIS A 40 1.28 -3.47 7.95
C HIS A 40 2.26 -2.36 7.57
N GLU A 41 3.36 -2.25 8.31
CA GLU A 41 4.42 -1.27 8.04
C GLU A 41 5.13 -1.56 6.72
N VAL A 42 5.40 -0.51 5.94
CA VAL A 42 6.11 -0.59 4.67
C VAL A 42 7.53 -0.08 4.87
N GLN A 43 8.49 -0.96 4.64
CA GLN A 43 9.94 -0.67 4.77
C GLN A 43 10.62 -0.46 3.41
N ARG A 44 9.87 -0.60 2.31
CA ARG A 44 10.40 -0.55 0.93
C ARG A 44 9.84 0.67 0.23
N SER A 45 10.62 1.27 -0.67
CA SER A 45 10.17 2.41 -1.47
C SER A 45 8.96 2.10 -2.34
N VAL A 46 8.79 0.83 -2.72
CA VAL A 46 7.65 0.32 -3.48
C VAL A 46 7.20 -1.01 -2.91
N VAL A 47 5.89 -1.19 -2.73
CA VAL A 47 5.26 -2.46 -2.34
C VAL A 47 4.14 -2.83 -3.31
N ALA A 48 3.90 -4.13 -3.43
CA ALA A 48 2.82 -4.68 -4.24
C ALA A 48 1.72 -5.23 -3.34
N VAL A 49 0.53 -4.62 -3.41
CA VAL A 49 -0.68 -5.03 -2.68
C VAL A 49 -1.50 -5.97 -3.55
N CYS A 50 -1.97 -7.06 -2.95
CA CYS A 50 -2.80 -8.05 -3.62
C CYS A 50 -4.16 -7.45 -4.00
N ARG A 51 -4.64 -7.80 -5.20
CA ARG A 51 -6.00 -7.48 -5.66
C ARG A 51 -6.80 -8.70 -6.11
N CYS A 52 -6.20 -9.88 -6.15
CA CYS A 52 -6.87 -11.10 -6.60
C CYS A 52 -7.54 -11.91 -5.48
N GLY A 53 -7.41 -11.47 -4.23
CA GLY A 53 -8.00 -12.13 -3.05
C GLY A 53 -7.40 -13.50 -2.68
N SER A 54 -6.47 -14.03 -3.48
CA SER A 54 -5.96 -15.40 -3.31
C SER A 54 -4.52 -15.47 -2.78
N SER A 55 -3.95 -14.34 -2.34
CA SER A 55 -2.58 -14.38 -1.80
C SER A 55 -2.55 -15.03 -0.41
N ALA A 56 -1.61 -15.93 -0.21
CA ALA A 56 -1.30 -16.49 1.11
C ALA A 56 -0.54 -15.51 2.02
N ARG A 57 -0.14 -14.34 1.50
CA ARG A 57 0.60 -13.30 2.22
C ARG A 57 -0.14 -11.97 2.23
N ALA A 58 -1.48 -12.00 2.18
CA ALA A 58 -2.30 -10.82 2.28
C ALA A 58 -1.83 -9.88 3.42
N PRO A 59 -1.78 -8.56 3.20
CA PRO A 59 -2.26 -7.82 2.02
C PRO A 59 -1.29 -7.81 0.84
N TRP A 60 -0.14 -8.47 0.93
CA TRP A 60 0.92 -8.41 -0.09
C TRP A 60 0.67 -9.33 -1.27
N CYS A 61 1.10 -8.92 -2.45
CA CYS A 61 1.10 -9.79 -3.62
C CYS A 61 2.24 -10.83 -3.53
N ASP A 62 1.90 -12.09 -3.77
CA ASP A 62 2.84 -13.21 -3.84
C ASP A 62 2.96 -13.86 -5.22
N GLY A 63 2.32 -13.27 -6.22
CA GLY A 63 2.31 -13.80 -7.58
C GLY A 63 1.19 -14.80 -7.85
N THR A 64 0.36 -15.19 -6.87
CA THR A 64 -0.75 -16.13 -7.08
C THR A 64 -1.70 -15.70 -8.19
N HIS A 65 -1.88 -14.40 -8.44
CA HIS A 65 -2.67 -13.86 -9.55
C HIS A 65 -2.25 -14.40 -10.93
N LYS A 66 -0.99 -14.83 -11.10
CA LYS A 66 -0.48 -15.42 -12.35
C LYS A 66 -0.99 -16.85 -12.59
N LEU A 67 -1.49 -17.52 -11.54
CA LEU A 67 -1.98 -18.89 -11.58
C LEU A 67 -3.51 -18.98 -11.67
N LEU A 68 -4.20 -17.86 -11.49
CA LEU A 68 -5.67 -17.77 -11.63
C LEU A 68 -6.11 -17.48 -13.07
N ALA A 69 -5.15 -17.38 -13.99
CA ALA A 69 -5.36 -17.14 -15.41
C ALA A 69 -5.81 -18.43 -16.12
#